data_AF-A0A7C6BVX5-F1
#
_entry.id   AF-A0A7C6BVX5-F1
#
_cell.length_a   1.000
_cell.length_b   1.000
_cell.length_c   1.000
_cell.angle_alpha   90.00
_cell.angle_beta   90.00
_cell.angle_gamma   90.00
#
_symmetry.space_group_name_H-M   'P 1'
#
loop_
_entity.id
_entity.type
_entity.pdbx_description
1 polymer ?
#
loop_
_entity_poly.entity_id
_entity_poly.type
_entity_poly.pdbx_seq_one_letter_code
_entity_poly.pdbx_strand_id
1 'polypeptide(L)'
;MLKVIEKIMNEKKVSQVKMSADTGLSKTYISNFLAGRIKNPTIETLEKICKSLDIELFELFAPNQPIYGVVLLNDKTYRIETFEQLERLYSDYLEIKNNLPK
;
A
#
# COMPACT_ATOMS: atom_id res chain seq x y z
N MET A 1 -6.40 2.13 -7.18
CA MET A 1 -5.95 3.48 -7.59
C MET A 1 -5.57 4.39 -6.42
N LEU A 2 -6.48 5.11 -5.73
CA LEU A 2 -6.08 6.12 -4.72
C LEU A 2 -5.14 5.56 -3.63
N LYS A 3 -5.51 4.42 -3.04
CA LYS A 3 -4.67 3.72 -2.04
C LYS A 3 -3.30 3.30 -2.60
N VAL A 4 -3.22 2.99 -3.90
CA VAL A 4 -1.97 2.63 -4.56
C VAL A 4 -1.07 3.86 -4.70
N ILE A 5 -1.64 4.99 -5.09
CA ILE A 5 -0.94 6.28 -5.18
C ILE A 5 -0.41 6.70 -3.80
N GLU A 6 -1.26 6.65 -2.77
CA GLU A 6 -0.85 6.97 -1.38
C GLU A 6 0.26 6.06 -0.87
N LYS A 7 0.15 4.74 -1.12
CA LYS A 7 1.17 3.76 -0.77
C LYS A 7 2.51 4.11 -1.42
N ILE A 8 2.52 4.33 -2.73
CA ILE A 8 3.74 4.62 -3.48
C ILE A 8 4.35 5.96 -3.06
N MET A 9 3.52 6.98 -2.79
CA MET A 9 4.00 8.25 -2.24
C MET A 9 4.71 8.06 -0.90
N ASN A 10 4.17 7.23 -0.01
CA ASN A 10 4.80 6.93 1.28
C ASN A 10 6.10 6.14 1.12
N GLU A 11 6.11 5.10 0.27
CA GLU A 11 7.30 4.29 0.00
C GLU A 11 8.43 5.11 -0.62
N LYS A 12 8.11 5.97 -1.61
CA LYS A 12 9.08 6.84 -2.29
C LYS A 12 9.33 8.18 -1.56
N LYS A 13 8.73 8.39 -0.38
CA LYS A 13 8.80 9.65 0.41
C LYS A 13 8.48 10.91 -0.41
N VAL A 14 7.51 10.81 -1.31
CA VAL A 14 7.05 11.93 -2.16
C VAL A 14 6.03 12.75 -1.39
N SER A 15 6.33 14.04 -1.18
CA SER A 15 5.39 14.98 -0.55
C SER A 15 4.35 15.48 -1.55
N GLN A 16 3.19 15.95 -1.07
CA GLN A 16 2.18 16.59 -1.93
C GLN A 16 2.73 17.83 -2.65
N VAL A 17 3.69 18.53 -2.03
CA VAL A 17 4.35 19.71 -2.64
C VAL A 17 5.24 19.27 -3.80
N LYS A 18 6.03 18.22 -3.61
CA LYS A 18 6.85 17.63 -4.68
C LYS A 18 5.96 17.12 -5.82
N MET A 19 4.90 16.41 -5.49
CA MET A 19 3.95 15.90 -6.49
C MET A 19 3.28 17.03 -7.28
N SER A 20 2.92 18.13 -6.63
CA SER A 20 2.37 19.32 -7.29
C SER A 20 3.38 19.92 -8.28
N ALA A 21 4.65 20.05 -7.89
CA ALA A 21 5.71 20.55 -8.75
C ALA A 21 5.97 19.62 -9.95
N ASP A 22 6.06 18.31 -9.70
CA ASP A 22 6.41 17.31 -10.72
C ASP A 22 5.27 17.07 -11.73
N THR A 23 4.01 17.19 -11.28
CA THR A 23 2.82 16.98 -12.14
C THR A 23 2.31 18.26 -12.81
N GLY A 24 2.70 19.43 -12.31
CA GLY A 24 2.10 20.72 -12.68
C GLY A 24 0.66 20.92 -12.18
N LEU A 25 0.13 19.99 -11.37
CA LEU A 25 -1.19 20.11 -10.75
C LEU A 25 -1.11 21.00 -9.52
N SER A 26 -2.16 21.75 -9.21
CA SER A 26 -2.17 22.61 -8.02
C SER A 26 -2.13 21.79 -6.73
N LYS A 27 -1.51 22.33 -5.67
CA LYS A 27 -1.52 21.70 -4.34
C LYS A 27 -2.95 21.40 -3.84
N THR A 28 -3.90 22.29 -4.15
CA THR A 28 -5.33 22.09 -3.84
C THR A 28 -5.92 20.91 -4.61
N TYR A 29 -5.56 20.73 -5.89
CA TYR A 29 -5.98 19.57 -6.67
C TYR A 29 -5.43 18.29 -6.05
N ILE A 30 -4.12 18.22 -5.76
CA ILE A 30 -3.48 17.05 -5.14
C ILE A 30 -4.14 16.72 -3.80
N SER A 31 -4.36 17.73 -2.95
CA SER A 31 -5.02 17.55 -1.65
C SER A 31 -6.45 17.03 -1.79
N ASN A 32 -7.25 17.59 -2.70
CA ASN A 32 -8.61 17.13 -2.95
C ASN A 32 -8.66 15.73 -3.58
N PHE A 33 -7.68 15.40 -4.42
CA PHE A 33 -7.54 14.10 -5.03
C PHE A 33 -7.25 13.02 -3.99
N LEU A 34 -6.24 13.22 -3.13
CA LEU A 34 -5.90 12.30 -2.06
C LEU A 34 -7.02 12.20 -1.00
N ALA A 35 -7.75 13.28 -0.76
CA ALA A 35 -8.94 13.26 0.10
C ALA A 35 -10.17 12.58 -0.53
N GLY A 36 -10.06 12.03 -1.75
CA GLY A 36 -11.15 11.33 -2.44
C GLY A 36 -12.28 12.25 -2.93
N ARG A 37 -12.08 13.58 -2.94
CA ARG A 37 -13.07 14.55 -3.42
C ARG A 37 -13.10 14.62 -4.95
N ILE A 38 -12.02 14.24 -5.62
CA ILE A 38 -11.94 14.08 -7.07
C ILE A 38 -12.08 12.59 -7.39
N LYS A 39 -13.26 12.19 -7.90
CA LYS A 39 -13.58 10.78 -8.15
C LYS A 39 -13.15 10.30 -9.54
N ASN A 40 -13.16 11.20 -10.53
CA ASN A 40 -12.96 10.87 -11.95
C ASN A 40 -11.88 11.79 -12.56
N PRO A 41 -10.59 11.60 -12.24
CA PRO A 41 -9.51 12.27 -12.95
C PRO A 41 -9.47 11.83 -14.43
N THR A 42 -8.94 12.68 -15.31
CA THR A 42 -8.71 12.31 -16.72
C THR A 42 -7.53 11.34 -16.84
N ILE A 43 -7.47 10.58 -17.94
CA ILE A 43 -6.31 9.73 -18.25
C ILE A 43 -5.02 10.57 -18.25
N GLU A 44 -5.03 11.74 -18.88
CA GLU A 44 -3.89 12.66 -18.90
C GLU A 44 -3.44 13.05 -17.47
N THR A 45 -4.38 13.26 -16.55
CA THR A 45 -4.05 13.54 -15.15
C THR A 45 -3.39 12.33 -14.50
N LEU A 46 -3.92 11.13 -14.72
CA LEU A 46 -3.36 9.89 -14.20
C LEU A 46 -1.96 9.64 -14.75
N GLU A 47 -1.71 9.89 -16.03
CA GLU A 47 -0.39 9.77 -16.66
C GLU A 47 0.62 10.74 -16.03
N LYS A 48 0.24 12.00 -15.79
CA LYS A 48 1.10 12.97 -15.08
C LYS A 48 1.46 12.47 -13.69
N ILE A 49 0.49 11.93 -12.96
CA ILE A 49 0.69 11.36 -11.62
C ILE A 49 1.63 10.14 -11.69
N CYS A 50 1.37 9.19 -12.59
CA CYS A 50 2.20 8.00 -12.80
C CYS A 50 3.65 8.37 -13.14
N LYS A 51 3.83 9.32 -14.08
CA LYS A 51 5.16 9.82 -14.46
C LYS A 51 5.89 10.49 -13.29
N SER A 52 5.18 11.28 -12.48
CA SER A 52 5.75 11.88 -11.26
C SER A 52 6.17 10.83 -10.23
N LEU A 53 5.49 9.68 -10.21
CA LEU A 53 5.76 8.58 -9.30
C LEU A 53 6.66 7.50 -9.90
N ASP A 54 7.10 7.64 -11.15
CA ASP A 54 7.92 6.65 -11.87
C ASP A 54 7.29 5.23 -11.80
N ILE A 55 6.05 5.15 -12.29
CA ILE A 55 5.26 3.92 -12.42
C ILE A 55 4.48 3.94 -13.74
N GLU A 56 4.08 2.77 -14.19
CA GLU A 56 3.20 2.59 -15.34
C GLU A 56 1.72 2.74 -14.96
N LEU A 57 0.88 3.14 -15.91
CA LEU A 57 -0.55 3.40 -15.64
C LEU A 57 -1.29 2.16 -15.14
N PHE A 58 -0.96 0.98 -15.66
CA PHE A 58 -1.62 -0.27 -15.26
C PHE A 58 -1.36 -0.63 -13.78
N GLU A 59 -0.25 -0.15 -13.19
CA GLU A 59 0.08 -0.42 -11.78
C GLU A 59 -0.93 0.22 -10.81
N LEU A 60 -1.61 1.30 -11.23
CA LEU A 60 -2.69 1.91 -10.44
C LEU A 60 -3.90 0.98 -10.22
N PHE A 61 -4.07 0.02 -11.13
CA PHE A 61 -5.19 -0.91 -11.20
C PHE A 61 -4.75 -2.35 -10.95
N ALA A 62 -3.45 -2.59 -10.84
CA ALA A 62 -2.94 -3.89 -10.45
C ALA A 62 -3.64 -4.30 -9.15
N PRO A 63 -4.25 -5.50 -9.11
CA PRO A 63 -4.72 -6.02 -7.84
C PRO A 63 -3.53 -6.03 -6.90
N ASN A 64 -3.73 -5.63 -5.63
CA ASN A 64 -2.77 -5.99 -4.59
C ASN A 64 -2.62 -7.51 -4.71
N GLN A 65 -1.51 -7.98 -5.26
CA GLN A 65 -1.27 -9.41 -5.34
C GLN A 65 -1.08 -9.83 -3.89
N PRO A 66 -2.05 -10.55 -3.29
CA PRO A 66 -1.84 -11.07 -1.95
C PRO A 66 -0.59 -11.95 -2.00
N ILE A 67 0.25 -11.83 -0.98
CA ILE A 67 1.32 -12.81 -0.82
C ILE A 67 0.66 -14.12 -0.42
N TYR A 68 1.02 -15.24 -1.02
CA TYR A 68 0.54 -16.53 -0.53
C TYR A 68 1.67 -17.23 0.21
N GLY A 69 1.52 -17.35 1.52
CA GLY A 69 2.45 -18.07 2.38
C GLY A 69 1.77 -19.23 3.07
N VAL A 70 2.52 -20.32 3.26
CA VAL A 70 2.13 -21.43 4.13
C VAL A 70 3.12 -21.46 5.28
N VAL A 71 2.62 -21.28 6.50
CA VAL A 71 3.41 -21.32 7.73
C VAL A 71 3.08 -22.61 8.47
N LEU A 72 4.12 -23.38 8.79
CA LEU A 72 3.99 -24.54 9.67
C LEU A 72 4.45 -24.13 11.07
N LEU A 73 3.56 -24.28 12.05
CA LEU A 73 3.83 -23.93 13.44
C LEU A 73 3.14 -24.94 14.36
N ASN A 74 3.90 -25.59 15.25
CA ASN A 74 3.41 -26.62 16.17
C ASN A 74 2.56 -27.69 15.46
N ASP A 75 3.08 -28.24 14.35
CA ASP A 75 2.42 -29.23 13.47
C ASP A 75 1.08 -28.79 12.85
N LYS A 76 0.73 -27.50 12.97
CA LYS A 76 -0.43 -26.90 12.31
C LYS A 76 0.01 -26.06 11.13
N THR A 77 -0.81 -26.11 10.07
CA THR A 77 -0.59 -25.35 8.84
C THR A 77 -1.48 -24.12 8.83
N TYR A 78 -0.88 -22.95 8.59
CA TYR A 78 -1.55 -21.66 8.51
C TYR A 78 -1.32 -21.06 7.12
N ARG A 79 -2.40 -20.66 6.46
CA ARG A 79 -2.33 -19.88 5.22
C ARG A 79 -2.30 -18.40 5.58
N ILE A 80 -1.38 -17.66 4.96
CA ILE A 80 -1.32 -16.21 5.07
C ILE A 80 -1.49 -15.55 3.70
N GLU A 81 -2.17 -14.41 3.68
CA GLU A 81 -2.44 -13.58 2.51
C GLU A 81 -1.79 -12.19 2.61
N THR A 82 -1.27 -11.85 3.80
CA THR A 82 -0.58 -10.59 4.10
C THR A 82 0.57 -10.80 5.09
N PHE A 83 1.56 -9.91 5.10
CA PHE A 83 2.62 -9.91 6.11
C PHE A 83 2.07 -9.65 7.52
N GLU A 84 1.01 -8.86 7.65
CA GLU A 84 0.35 -8.60 8.93
C GLU A 84 -0.19 -9.89 9.58
N GLN A 85 -0.73 -10.83 8.78
CA GLN A 85 -1.16 -12.13 9.30
C GLN A 85 0.01 -12.97 9.84
N LEU A 86 1.18 -12.87 9.21
CA LEU A 86 2.41 -13.51 9.70
C LEU A 86 2.87 -12.91 11.03
N GLU A 87 2.86 -11.58 11.16
CA GLU A 87 3.23 -10.87 12.39
C GLU A 87 2.32 -11.23 13.56
N ARG A 88 1.00 -11.30 13.31
CA ARG A 88 0.02 -11.75 14.30
C ARG A 88 0.27 -13.18 14.75
N LEU A 89 0.46 -14.10 13.79
CA LEU A 89 0.74 -15.50 14.09
C LEU A 89 2.00 -15.67 14.96
N TYR A 90 3.04 -14.87 14.69
CA TYR A 90 4.26 -14.87 15.50
C TYR A 90 4.03 -14.32 16.92
N SER A 91 3.21 -13.27 17.04
CA SER A 91 2.88 -12.66 18.34
C SER A 91 2.10 -13.64 19.22
N ASP A 92 1.07 -14.28 18.66
CA ASP A 92 0.27 -15.30 19.33
C ASP A 92 1.15 -16.49 19.81
N TYR A 93 2.12 -16.90 18.99
CA TYR A 93 3.08 -17.94 19.36
C TYR A 93 3.92 -17.55 20.58
N LEU A 94 4.43 -16.31 20.62
CA LEU A 94 5.25 -15.83 21.74
C LEU A 94 4.44 -15.77 23.04
N GLU A 95 3.17 -15.34 22.99
CA GLU A 95 2.28 -15.33 24.15
C GLU A 95 2.07 -16.74 24.72
N ILE A 96 1.78 -17.72 23.85
CA ILE A 96 1.62 -19.11 24.26
C ILE A 96 2.93 -19.66 24.84
N LYS A 97 4.06 -19.39 24.18
CA LYS A 97 5.39 -19.84 24.62
C LYS A 97 5.74 -19.32 26.01
N ASN A 98 5.44 -18.05 26.28
CA ASN A 98 5.81 -17.39 27.53
C ASN A 98 4.86 -17.73 28.70
N ASN A 99 3.66 -18.26 28.41
CA ASN A 99 2.69 -18.70 29.41
C ASN A 99 2.78 -20.21 29.73
N LEU A 100 3.74 -20.93 29.17
CA LEU A 100 3.99 -22.33 29.53
C LEU A 100 4.65 -22.41 30.92
N PRO A 101 4.15 -23.26 31.84
CA PRO A 101 4.82 -23.49 33.12
C PRO A 101 6.23 -24.02 32.87
N LYS A 102 7.20 -23.41 33.57
CA LYS A 102 8.62 -23.81 33.53
C LYS A 102 8.84 -25.21 34.08
#